data_AF-A0A3A4RKA4-F1
#
_entry.id   AF-A0A3A4RKA4-F1
#
_cell.length_a   1.000
_cell.length_b   1.000
_cell.length_c   1.000
_cell.angle_alpha   90.00
_cell.angle_beta   90.00
_cell.angle_gamma   90.00
#
_symmetry.space_group_name_H-M   'P 1'
#
loop_
_entity.id
_entity.type
_entity.pdbx_description
1 polymer ?
#
loop_
_entity_poly.entity_id
_entity_poly.type
_entity_poly.pdbx_seq_one_letter_code
_entity_poly.pdbx_strand_id
1 'polypeptide(L)'
;MEVKIIIIVLLLFLFTGAWIISNSEFAHKIIMSDKLFYGTNIVLLICSGLGLILTIILGDEILTTHLFEILLIPALAAFLLTAVSKNRKNSEDKYDEKQQSNMKEAAAFSWMILLIAMFITYAFYYAGNVSGLVFFPLLLNIAFVSYSASLIYFYKLG
;
A
#
# COMPACT_ATOMS: atom_id res chain seq x y z
N MET A 1 -14.94 17.13 -12.11
CA MET A 1 -13.92 18.02 -11.49
C MET A 1 -13.84 17.79 -9.99
N GLU A 2 -14.95 17.51 -9.33
CA GLU A 2 -15.07 17.22 -7.88
C GLU A 2 -14.22 16.02 -7.42
N VAL A 3 -14.30 14.86 -8.10
CA VAL A 3 -13.56 13.65 -7.72
C VAL A 3 -12.03 13.86 -7.69
N LYS A 4 -11.49 14.65 -8.63
CA LYS A 4 -10.05 14.97 -8.67
C LYS A 4 -9.61 15.76 -7.44
N ILE A 5 -10.44 16.72 -7.00
CA ILE A 5 -10.18 17.52 -5.80
C ILE A 5 -10.27 16.63 -4.55
N ILE A 6 -11.26 15.76 -4.47
CA ILE A 6 -11.41 14.80 -3.36
C ILE A 6 -10.17 13.90 -3.25
N ILE A 7 -9.68 13.36 -4.36
CA ILE A 7 -8.47 12.53 -4.38
C ILE A 7 -7.24 13.33 -3.91
N ILE A 8 -7.08 14.59 -4.38
CA ILE A 8 -5.96 15.44 -3.96
C ILE A 8 -6.03 15.73 -2.45
N VAL A 9 -7.21 16.08 -1.94
CA VAL A 9 -7.42 16.34 -0.50
C VAL A 9 -7.15 15.07 0.31
N LEU A 10 -7.60 13.91 -0.16
CA LEU A 10 -7.30 12.63 0.48
C LEU A 10 -5.81 12.33 0.49
N LEU A 11 -5.11 12.50 -0.63
CA LEU A 11 -3.66 12.31 -0.70
C LEU A 11 -2.91 13.25 0.25
N LEU A 12 -3.33 14.51 0.33
CA LEU A 12 -2.78 15.47 1.29
C LEU A 12 -3.02 15.01 2.72
N PHE A 13 -4.26 14.63 3.05
CA PHE A 13 -4.62 14.14 4.38
C PHE A 13 -3.80 12.91 4.76
N LEU A 14 -3.70 11.95 3.84
CA LEU A 14 -2.88 10.75 3.99
C LEU A 14 -1.42 11.14 4.23
N PHE A 15 -0.81 11.98 3.40
CA PHE A 15 0.57 12.42 3.57
C PHE A 15 0.81 13.12 4.92
N THR A 16 -0.07 14.06 5.31
CA THR A 16 0.03 14.73 6.62
C THR A 16 -0.19 13.76 7.78
N GLY A 17 -1.10 12.80 7.64
CA GLY A 17 -1.33 11.76 8.63
C GLY A 17 -0.11 10.87 8.80
N ALA A 18 0.50 10.42 7.70
CA ALA A 18 1.78 9.70 7.69
C ALA A 18 2.82 10.46 8.48
N TRP A 19 2.97 11.75 8.15
CA TRP A 19 4.00 12.60 8.71
C TRP A 19 3.80 12.79 10.22
N ILE A 20 2.58 13.14 10.64
CA ILE A 20 2.19 13.32 12.04
C ILE A 20 2.39 12.03 12.83
N ILE A 21 1.83 10.90 12.36
CA ILE A 21 1.94 9.63 13.08
C ILE A 21 3.42 9.23 13.19
N SER A 22 4.19 9.33 12.11
CA SER A 22 5.63 9.00 12.09
C SER A 22 6.50 9.89 12.99
N ASN A 23 5.98 11.04 13.44
CA ASN A 23 6.65 12.01 14.31
C ASN A 23 5.96 12.14 15.68
N SER A 24 4.94 11.35 15.97
CA SER A 24 4.19 11.39 17.22
C SER A 24 4.88 10.56 18.31
N GLU A 25 4.79 11.01 19.58
CA GLU A 25 5.24 10.23 20.74
C GLU A 25 4.56 8.85 20.86
N PHE A 26 3.38 8.69 20.26
CA PHE A 26 2.65 7.43 20.23
C PHE A 26 3.38 6.36 19.41
N ALA A 27 3.97 6.74 18.27
CA ALA A 27 4.79 5.85 17.45
C ALA A 27 6.07 5.40 18.18
N HIS A 28 6.53 6.14 19.19
CA HIS A 28 7.66 5.76 20.04
C HIS A 28 7.31 4.69 21.10
N LYS A 29 6.02 4.42 21.35
CA LYS A 29 5.58 3.44 22.34
C LYS A 29 5.20 2.07 21.76
N ILE A 30 5.07 1.96 20.45
CA ILE A 30 4.66 0.71 19.78
C ILE A 30 5.89 -0.04 19.29
N ILE A 31 6.14 -1.22 19.84
CA ILE A 31 7.21 -2.12 19.41
C ILE A 31 6.64 -3.07 18.34
N MET A 32 7.24 -3.10 17.14
CA MET A 32 6.86 -4.06 16.09
C MET A 32 7.23 -5.47 16.56
N SER A 33 6.24 -6.33 16.79
CA SER A 33 6.47 -7.77 16.86
C SER A 33 6.31 -8.39 15.47
N ASP A 34 6.94 -9.55 15.24
CA ASP A 34 6.79 -10.32 14.00
C ASP A 34 5.32 -10.61 13.68
N LYS A 35 4.51 -10.88 14.71
CA LYS A 35 3.07 -11.11 14.58
C LYS A 35 2.34 -9.87 14.09
N LEU A 36 2.69 -8.69 14.61
CA LEU A 36 2.08 -7.43 14.21
C LEU A 36 2.49 -7.08 12.77
N PHE A 37 3.77 -7.24 12.43
CA PHE A 37 4.28 -7.04 11.08
C PHE A 37 3.61 -7.93 10.03
N TYR A 38 3.51 -9.24 10.31
CA TYR A 38 2.78 -10.19 9.47
C TYR A 38 1.30 -9.84 9.38
N GLY A 39 0.67 -9.57 10.52
CA GLY A 39 -0.75 -9.24 10.60
C GLY A 39 -1.08 -8.02 9.74
N THR A 40 -0.29 -6.94 9.86
CA THR A 40 -0.53 -5.72 9.08
C THR A 40 -0.33 -5.94 7.58
N ASN A 41 0.67 -6.72 7.16
CA ASN A 41 0.86 -7.03 5.73
C ASN A 41 -0.22 -7.96 5.17
N ILE A 42 -0.72 -8.92 5.96
CA ILE A 42 -1.84 -9.77 5.55
C ILE A 42 -3.11 -8.94 5.38
N VAL A 43 -3.40 -8.04 6.35
CA VAL A 43 -4.54 -7.13 6.25
C VAL A 43 -4.41 -6.23 5.02
N LEU A 44 -3.23 -5.64 4.80
CA LEU A 44 -2.96 -4.79 3.64
C LEU A 44 -3.14 -5.56 2.32
N LEU A 45 -2.66 -6.81 2.25
CA LEU A 45 -2.83 -7.69 1.10
C LEU A 45 -4.31 -8.01 0.83
N ILE A 46 -5.08 -8.35 1.86
CA ILE A 46 -6.51 -8.67 1.73
C ILE A 46 -7.29 -7.42 1.30
N CYS A 47 -7.11 -6.29 1.98
CA CYS A 47 -7.83 -5.05 1.67
C CYS A 47 -7.52 -4.56 0.25
N SER A 48 -6.25 -4.56 -0.15
CA SER A 48 -5.84 -4.10 -1.48
C SER A 48 -6.22 -5.11 -2.56
N GLY A 49 -6.21 -6.42 -2.26
CA GLY A 49 -6.66 -7.46 -3.18
C GLY A 49 -8.16 -7.37 -3.46
N LEU A 50 -8.98 -7.15 -2.42
CA LEU A 50 -10.40 -6.88 -2.58
C LEU A 50 -10.65 -5.57 -3.33
N GLY A 51 -9.90 -4.51 -3.01
CA GLY A 51 -9.94 -3.24 -3.74
C GLY A 51 -9.64 -3.40 -5.23
N LEU A 52 -8.65 -4.23 -5.58
CA LEU A 52 -8.31 -4.54 -6.97
C LEU A 52 -9.46 -5.26 -7.69
N ILE A 53 -10.02 -6.31 -7.06
CA ILE A 53 -11.15 -7.07 -7.64
C ILE A 53 -12.34 -6.17 -7.87
N LEU A 54 -12.71 -5.36 -6.86
CA LEU A 54 -13.82 -4.41 -6.98
C LEU A 54 -13.54 -3.39 -8.09
N THR A 55 -12.31 -2.89 -8.20
CA THR A 55 -11.93 -1.92 -9.25
C THR A 55 -12.12 -2.47 -10.65
N ILE A 56 -11.85 -3.77 -10.84
CA ILE A 56 -12.06 -4.45 -12.12
C ILE A 56 -13.57 -4.65 -12.40
N ILE A 57 -14.36 -5.01 -11.39
CA ILE A 57 -15.80 -5.31 -11.55
C ILE A 57 -16.62 -4.04 -11.76
N LEU A 58 -16.38 -3.01 -10.95
CA LEU A 58 -17.21 -1.80 -10.89
C LEU A 58 -16.72 -0.69 -11.82
N GLY A 59 -15.46 -0.76 -12.28
CA GLY A 59 -14.88 0.27 -13.14
C GLY A 59 -15.02 1.66 -12.54
N ASP A 60 -15.52 2.62 -13.31
CA ASP A 60 -15.58 4.03 -12.91
C ASP A 60 -16.52 4.30 -11.73
N GLU A 61 -17.54 3.46 -11.50
CA GLU A 61 -18.48 3.63 -10.38
C GLU A 61 -17.78 3.58 -9.03
N ILE A 62 -16.67 2.85 -8.96
CA ILE A 62 -15.91 2.65 -7.74
C ILE A 62 -15.34 3.94 -7.14
N LEU A 63 -15.08 4.91 -8.00
CA LEU A 63 -14.57 6.23 -7.60
C LEU A 63 -15.62 7.08 -6.90
N THR A 64 -16.89 6.69 -6.99
CA THR A 64 -18.02 7.37 -6.36
C THR A 64 -18.59 6.58 -5.20
N THR A 65 -18.55 5.25 -5.24
CA THR A 65 -19.17 4.38 -4.23
C THR A 65 -18.19 3.87 -3.16
N HIS A 66 -16.93 3.62 -3.53
CA HIS A 66 -15.97 2.93 -2.65
C HIS A 66 -14.59 3.60 -2.59
N LEU A 67 -14.53 4.89 -2.96
CA LEU A 67 -13.27 5.65 -3.00
C LEU A 67 -12.55 5.63 -1.64
N PHE A 68 -13.31 5.68 -0.54
CA PHE A 68 -12.77 5.71 0.80
C PHE A 68 -12.09 4.39 1.18
N GLU A 69 -12.77 3.27 0.95
CA GLU A 69 -12.32 1.93 1.32
C GLU A 69 -11.08 1.51 0.54
N ILE A 70 -10.95 1.99 -0.70
CA ILE A 70 -9.87 1.60 -1.61
C ILE A 70 -8.61 2.45 -1.43
N LEU A 71 -8.77 3.71 -1.01
CA LEU A 71 -7.63 4.61 -0.79
C LEU A 71 -7.20 4.68 0.67
N LEU A 72 -8.14 4.92 1.59
CA LEU A 72 -7.76 5.20 2.98
C LEU A 72 -7.42 3.96 3.77
N ILE A 73 -8.10 2.83 3.56
CA ILE A 73 -7.84 1.62 4.36
C ILE A 73 -6.43 1.08 4.08
N PRO A 74 -6.00 0.88 2.82
CA PRO A 74 -4.63 0.46 2.53
C PRO A 74 -3.59 1.50 2.97
N ALA A 75 -3.87 2.79 2.78
CA ALA A 75 -2.94 3.84 3.18
C ALA A 75 -2.81 3.96 4.72
N LEU A 76 -3.89 3.80 5.47
CA LEU A 76 -3.86 3.75 6.93
C LEU A 76 -3.02 2.57 7.42
N ALA A 77 -3.17 1.38 6.82
CA ALA A 77 -2.34 0.22 7.13
C ALA A 77 -0.85 0.48 6.81
N ALA A 78 -0.54 1.15 5.70
CA ALA A 78 0.81 1.57 5.35
C ALA A 78 1.39 2.60 6.34
N PHE A 79 0.57 3.50 6.88
CA PHE A 79 1.00 4.45 7.91
C PHE A 79 1.28 3.80 9.24
N LEU A 80 0.46 2.83 9.63
CA LEU A 80 0.75 2.02 10.81
C LEU A 80 2.09 1.28 10.65
N LEU A 81 2.38 0.71 9.48
CA LEU A 81 3.70 0.11 9.21
C LEU A 81 4.85 1.13 9.33
N THR A 82 4.69 2.31 8.73
CA THR A 82 5.72 3.35 8.70
C THR A 82 6.01 3.90 10.10
N ALA A 83 4.97 4.21 10.86
CA ALA A 83 5.08 4.72 12.23
C ALA A 83 5.84 3.76 13.14
N VAL A 84 5.57 2.46 12.98
CA VAL A 84 6.11 1.44 13.86
C VAL A 84 7.54 1.00 13.45
N SER A 85 7.92 1.22 12.18
CA SER A 85 9.27 0.91 11.68
C SER A 85 10.38 1.89 12.13
N LYS A 86 10.04 3.09 12.61
CA LYS A 86 10.98 4.21 12.77
C LYS A 86 11.82 4.17 14.07
N ASN A 87 11.57 3.24 14.99
CA ASN A 87 12.17 3.26 16.35
C ASN A 87 13.00 2.03 16.76
N ARG A 88 13.45 1.20 15.82
CA ARG A 88 14.43 0.15 16.15
C ARG A 88 15.85 0.69 16.05
N LYS A 89 16.33 1.30 17.13
CA LYS A 89 17.77 1.60 17.30
C LYS A 89 18.45 0.80 18.40
N ASN A 90 17.72 0.01 19.20
CA ASN A 90 18.28 -0.54 20.45
C ASN A 90 17.87 -1.97 20.83
N SER A 91 17.38 -2.81 19.92
CA SER A 91 17.18 -4.24 20.27
C SER A 91 17.38 -5.14 19.04
N GLU A 92 18.54 -5.79 18.98
CA GLU A 92 18.92 -6.84 18.03
C GLU A 92 19.20 -6.39 16.58
N ASP A 93 20.36 -5.77 16.35
CA ASP A 93 20.83 -5.26 15.04
C ASP A 93 20.72 -6.26 13.87
N LYS A 94 20.77 -7.58 14.11
CA LYS A 94 20.69 -8.60 13.05
C LYS A 94 19.28 -8.82 12.49
N TYR A 95 18.24 -8.76 13.33
CA TYR A 95 16.87 -8.98 12.86
C TYR A 95 16.33 -7.76 12.12
N ASP A 96 16.82 -6.56 12.49
CA ASP A 96 16.41 -5.31 11.86
C ASP A 96 17.04 -5.11 10.47
N GLU A 97 18.32 -5.45 10.29
CA GLU A 97 18.97 -5.41 8.96
C GLU A 97 18.27 -6.33 7.95
N LYS A 98 17.90 -7.54 8.37
CA LYS A 98 17.19 -8.50 7.53
C LYS A 98 15.79 -8.02 7.18
N GLN A 99 15.03 -7.53 8.16
CA GLN A 99 13.69 -6.99 7.91
C GLN A 99 13.75 -5.77 6.98
N GLN A 100 14.73 -4.89 7.14
CA GLN A 100 14.96 -3.76 6.25
C GLN A 100 15.40 -4.21 4.85
N SER A 101 16.26 -5.24 4.72
CA SER A 101 16.62 -5.82 3.41
C SER A 101 15.40 -6.39 2.71
N ASN A 102 14.60 -7.19 3.41
CA ASN A 102 13.36 -7.76 2.89
C ASN A 102 12.37 -6.67 2.45
N MET A 103 12.26 -5.57 3.20
CA MET A 103 11.43 -4.41 2.82
C MET A 103 11.95 -3.72 1.56
N LYS A 104 13.27 -3.56 1.39
CA LYS A 104 13.88 -2.99 0.18
C LYS A 104 13.68 -3.91 -1.03
N GLU A 105 13.90 -5.20 -0.87
CA GLU A 105 13.68 -6.21 -1.92
C GLU A 105 12.20 -6.27 -2.34
N ALA A 106 11.29 -6.26 -1.36
CA ALA A 106 9.86 -6.21 -1.62
C ALA A 106 9.45 -4.92 -2.36
N ALA A 107 10.01 -3.76 -1.98
CA ALA A 107 9.76 -2.51 -2.67
C ALA A 107 10.27 -2.53 -4.12
N ALA A 108 11.50 -3.03 -4.34
CA ALA A 108 12.08 -3.15 -5.67
C ALA A 108 11.27 -4.09 -6.57
N PHE A 109 10.86 -5.24 -6.03
CA PHE A 109 10.05 -6.21 -6.77
C PHE A 109 8.64 -5.69 -7.05
N SER A 110 8.01 -5.04 -6.07
CA SER A 110 6.71 -4.37 -6.23
C SER A 110 6.76 -3.31 -7.34
N TRP A 111 7.85 -2.55 -7.42
CA TRP A 111 8.06 -1.58 -8.49
C TRP A 111 8.12 -2.23 -9.88
N MET A 112 8.83 -3.36 -10.01
CA MET A 112 8.87 -4.12 -11.26
C MET A 112 7.47 -4.61 -11.67
N ILE A 113 6.70 -5.15 -10.72
CA ILE A 113 5.31 -5.56 -10.98
C ILE A 113 4.47 -4.36 -11.40
N LEU A 114 4.60 -3.23 -10.71
CA LEU A 114 3.84 -2.02 -11.01
C LEU A 114 4.13 -1.51 -12.43
N LEU A 115 5.39 -1.51 -12.87
CA LEU A 115 5.76 -1.14 -14.24
C LEU A 115 5.10 -2.05 -15.27
N ILE A 116 5.15 -3.38 -15.07
CA ILE A 116 4.51 -4.35 -15.97
C ILE A 116 2.98 -4.11 -15.98
N ALA A 117 2.40 -3.93 -14.80
CA ALA A 117 0.98 -3.64 -14.66
C ALA A 117 0.59 -2.34 -15.40
N MET A 118 1.38 -1.27 -15.28
CA MET A 118 1.15 -0.02 -16.00
C MET A 118 1.09 -0.23 -17.52
N PHE A 119 2.03 -1.01 -18.09
CA PHE A 119 1.99 -1.34 -19.52
C PHE A 119 0.73 -2.13 -19.90
N ILE A 120 0.38 -3.15 -19.10
CA ILE A 120 -0.82 -3.96 -19.34
C ILE A 120 -2.07 -3.09 -19.28
N THR A 121 -2.24 -2.31 -18.19
CA THR A 121 -3.41 -1.45 -18.04
C THR A 121 -3.48 -0.40 -19.15
N TYR A 122 -2.34 0.18 -19.55
CA TYR A 122 -2.28 1.10 -20.68
C TYR A 122 -2.70 0.46 -22.00
N ALA A 123 -2.33 -0.80 -22.25
CA ALA A 123 -2.82 -1.54 -23.42
C ALA A 123 -4.34 -1.74 -23.38
N PHE A 124 -4.91 -2.07 -22.21
CA PHE A 124 -6.36 -2.16 -22.03
C PHE A 124 -7.07 -0.81 -22.19
N TYR A 125 -6.44 0.29 -21.78
CA TYR A 125 -6.94 1.65 -22.04
C TYR A 125 -7.10 1.91 -23.53
N TYR A 126 -6.04 1.64 -24.28
CA TYR A 126 -6.00 1.89 -25.71
C TYR A 126 -6.98 1.01 -26.49
N ALA A 127 -7.21 -0.22 -26.01
CA ALA A 127 -8.23 -1.12 -26.53
C ALA A 127 -9.68 -0.70 -26.20
N GLY A 128 -9.89 0.33 -25.38
CA GLY A 128 -11.21 0.79 -24.95
C GLY A 128 -11.86 -0.07 -23.86
N ASN A 129 -11.12 -1.00 -23.26
CA ASN A 129 -11.64 -1.92 -22.23
C ASN A 129 -11.64 -1.31 -20.83
N VAL A 130 -10.78 -0.31 -20.60
CA VAL A 130 -10.72 0.44 -19.34
C VAL A 130 -10.70 1.92 -19.71
N SER A 131 -11.50 2.74 -19.04
CA SER A 131 -11.52 4.18 -19.29
C SER A 131 -11.55 4.96 -17.99
N GLY A 132 -11.48 6.29 -18.07
CA GLY A 132 -11.64 7.14 -16.91
C GLY A 132 -10.47 7.13 -15.92
N LEU A 133 -10.78 7.33 -14.64
CA LEU A 133 -9.79 7.50 -13.56
C LEU A 133 -9.49 6.19 -12.82
N VAL A 134 -10.10 5.07 -13.24
CA VAL A 134 -9.93 3.72 -12.68
C VAL A 134 -8.48 3.25 -12.62
N PHE A 135 -7.63 3.76 -13.50
CA PHE A 135 -6.19 3.49 -13.50
C PHE A 135 -5.55 3.77 -12.14
N PHE A 136 -5.97 4.84 -11.47
CA PHE A 136 -5.38 5.23 -10.21
C PHE A 136 -5.62 4.20 -9.09
N PRO A 137 -6.86 3.85 -8.72
CA PRO A 137 -7.10 2.81 -7.73
C PRO A 137 -6.56 1.44 -8.17
N LEU A 138 -6.59 1.11 -9.46
CA LEU A 138 -6.08 -0.16 -9.95
C LEU A 138 -4.57 -0.29 -9.70
N LEU A 139 -3.78 0.70 -10.12
CA LEU A 139 -2.33 0.70 -9.95
C LEU A 139 -1.92 0.80 -8.48
N LEU A 140 -2.65 1.57 -7.68
CA LEU A 140 -2.43 1.67 -6.24
C LEU A 140 -2.62 0.31 -5.54
N ASN A 141 -3.73 -0.37 -5.82
CA ASN A 141 -3.99 -1.69 -5.24
C ASN A 141 -2.95 -2.72 -5.69
N ILE A 142 -2.52 -2.68 -6.96
CA ILE A 142 -1.44 -3.55 -7.46
C ILE A 142 -0.13 -3.29 -6.71
N ALA A 143 0.22 -2.04 -6.45
CA ALA A 143 1.41 -1.69 -5.68
C ALA A 143 1.33 -2.28 -4.26
N PHE A 144 0.23 -2.10 -3.55
CA PHE A 144 0.08 -2.64 -2.19
C PHE A 144 0.03 -4.17 -2.15
N VAL A 145 -0.72 -4.81 -3.06
CA VAL A 145 -0.77 -6.27 -3.17
C VAL A 145 0.62 -6.84 -3.44
N SER A 146 1.33 -6.30 -4.45
CA SER A 146 2.67 -6.79 -4.80
C SER A 146 3.66 -6.58 -3.66
N TYR A 147 3.66 -5.39 -3.03
CA TYR A 147 4.54 -5.11 -1.89
C TYR A 147 4.30 -6.07 -0.73
N SER A 148 3.05 -6.20 -0.27
CA SER A 148 2.74 -7.04 0.89
C SER A 148 2.95 -8.53 0.61
N ALA A 149 2.60 -9.01 -0.59
CA ALA A 149 2.84 -10.40 -0.98
C ALA A 149 4.34 -10.72 -1.01
N SER A 150 5.14 -9.85 -1.63
CA SER A 150 6.60 -10.02 -1.70
C SER A 150 7.25 -9.92 -0.33
N LEU A 151 6.79 -9.00 0.52
CA LEU A 151 7.32 -8.85 1.86
C LEU A 151 7.06 -10.08 2.74
N ILE A 152 5.85 -10.64 2.66
CA ILE A 152 5.50 -11.90 3.32
C ILE A 152 6.36 -13.05 2.79
N TYR A 153 6.56 -13.12 1.47
CA TYR A 153 7.36 -14.16 0.83
C TYR A 153 8.84 -14.10 1.25
N PHE A 154 9.49 -12.94 1.15
CA PHE A 154 10.89 -12.77 1.54
C PHE A 154 11.10 -12.96 3.04
N TYR A 155 10.14 -12.53 3.86
CA TYR A 155 10.22 -12.76 5.30
C TYR A 155 10.10 -14.25 5.67
N LYS A 156 9.35 -15.05 4.90
CA LYS A 156 9.20 -16.50 5.15
C LYS A 156 10.41 -17.31 4.70
N LEU A 157 11.15 -16.83 3.70
CA LEU A 157 12.27 -17.56 3.08
C LEU A 157 13.62 -17.30 3.73
N GLY A 158 13.85 -16.08 4.23
CA GLY A 158 15.07 -15.77 4.97
C GLY A 158 15.00 -16.28 6.39
#